data_AF-S9PCY0-F1
#
_entry.id   AF-S9PCY0-F1
#
_cell.length_a   1.000
_cell.length_b   1.000
_cell.length_c   1.000
_cell.angle_alpha   90.00
_cell.angle_beta   90.00
_cell.angle_gamma   90.00
#
_symmetry.space_group_name_H-M   'P 1'
#
loop_
_entity.id
_entity.type
_entity.pdbx_description
1 polymer ?
#
loop_
_entity_poly.entity_id
_entity_poly.type
_entity_poly.pdbx_seq_one_letter_code
_entity_poly.pdbx_strand_id
1 'polypeptide(L)'
;MAEWFNERLDAFREKRGGRPRDVLGRFYRGVELVEQTSKGKEKPNGEFDGVDMNSKLFIEYKATRDLHRKNPRTGQVQQTPAEWAEKQIRAKTEKRIQSLLHDAVRTRSTVNGSTQVPTLAEIRGFRRIQFRIDGDTPALRTAVAQALNTLRANHSGWMFEVRFGVNLLLPPLPDWATAGH
;
A
#
# COMPACT_ATOMS: atom_id res chain seq x y z
N MET A 1 -26.56 -7.29 -4.87
CA MET A 1 -25.19 -7.75 -4.53
C MET A 1 -24.88 -8.93 -5.43
N ALA A 2 -23.87 -8.83 -6.30
CA ALA A 2 -23.58 -9.90 -7.25
C ALA A 2 -23.03 -11.12 -6.49
N GLU A 3 -23.67 -12.28 -6.62
CA GLU A 3 -23.39 -13.55 -5.92
C GLU A 3 -21.90 -13.90 -5.90
N TRP A 4 -21.16 -13.53 -6.94
CA TRP A 4 -19.72 -13.72 -7.06
C TRP A 4 -18.88 -13.09 -5.93
N PHE A 5 -19.36 -12.02 -5.28
CA PHE A 5 -18.65 -11.36 -4.17
C PHE A 5 -18.79 -12.15 -2.86
N ASN A 6 -19.96 -12.77 -2.64
CA ASN A 6 -20.21 -13.62 -1.48
C ASN A 6 -19.44 -14.93 -1.62
N GLU A 7 -19.49 -15.58 -2.79
CA GLU A 7 -18.66 -16.77 -3.08
C GLU A 7 -17.16 -16.49 -2.89
N ARG A 8 -16.70 -15.26 -3.13
CA ARG A 8 -15.30 -14.84 -2.97
C ARG A 8 -14.89 -14.63 -1.52
N LEU A 9 -15.77 -14.05 -0.69
CA LEU A 9 -15.56 -13.96 0.76
C LEU A 9 -15.55 -15.35 1.37
N ASP A 10 -16.43 -16.23 0.90
CA ASP A 10 -16.56 -17.59 1.41
C ASP A 10 -15.38 -18.47 0.95
N ALA A 11 -14.96 -18.42 -0.31
CA ALA A 11 -13.76 -19.13 -0.77
C ALA A 11 -12.46 -18.69 -0.06
N PHE A 12 -12.37 -17.41 0.31
CA PHE A 12 -11.26 -16.88 1.13
C PHE A 12 -11.35 -17.36 2.58
N ARG A 13 -12.54 -17.30 3.21
CA ARG A 13 -12.80 -17.77 4.57
C ARG A 13 -12.57 -19.28 4.72
N GLU A 14 -12.88 -20.04 3.68
CA GLU A 14 -12.77 -21.51 3.65
C GLU A 14 -11.37 -22.02 3.25
N LYS A 15 -10.41 -21.13 2.95
CA LYS A 15 -9.05 -21.48 2.50
C LYS A 15 -9.01 -22.38 1.25
N ARG A 16 -10.04 -22.35 0.41
CA ARG A 16 -10.24 -23.28 -0.72
C ARG A 16 -9.71 -22.80 -2.08
N GLY A 17 -9.12 -21.61 -2.23
CA GLY A 17 -8.77 -21.09 -3.55
C GLY A 17 -7.53 -20.19 -3.64
N GLY A 18 -6.77 -20.36 -4.72
CA GLY A 18 -5.61 -19.54 -5.08
C GLY A 18 -5.94 -18.07 -5.36
N ARG A 19 -4.89 -17.23 -5.42
CA ARG A 19 -4.98 -15.76 -5.55
C ARG A 19 -5.76 -15.37 -6.82
N PRO A 20 -6.82 -14.52 -6.73
CA PRO A 20 -7.65 -14.17 -7.88
C PRO A 20 -6.85 -13.43 -8.95
N ARG A 21 -6.93 -13.87 -10.22
CA ARG A 21 -6.16 -13.30 -11.34
C ARG A 21 -6.70 -11.97 -11.88
N ASP A 22 -7.95 -11.61 -11.61
CA ASP A 22 -8.57 -10.48 -12.32
C ASP A 22 -9.02 -9.30 -11.45
N VAL A 23 -8.84 -8.13 -12.04
CA VAL A 23 -9.07 -6.77 -11.56
C VAL A 23 -10.51 -6.63 -11.02
N LEU A 24 -10.69 -6.10 -9.81
CA LEU A 24 -12.01 -5.70 -9.31
C LEU A 24 -12.37 -4.33 -9.89
N GLY A 25 -12.96 -4.29 -11.08
CA GLY A 25 -13.23 -3.03 -11.79
C GLY A 25 -11.95 -2.44 -12.38
N ARG A 26 -11.55 -1.22 -11.96
CA ARG A 26 -10.24 -0.62 -12.30
C ARG A 26 -9.28 -0.57 -11.11
N PHE A 27 -9.32 -1.61 -10.26
CA PHE A 27 -8.43 -1.77 -9.11
C PHE A 27 -7.33 -2.80 -9.35
N TYR A 28 -6.07 -2.37 -9.24
CA TYR A 28 -4.88 -3.15 -9.55
C TYR A 28 -4.04 -3.39 -8.31
N ARG A 29 -3.53 -4.62 -8.11
CA ARG A 29 -2.68 -5.00 -6.98
C ARG A 29 -1.22 -5.08 -7.40
N GLY A 30 -0.31 -4.69 -6.51
CA GLY A 30 1.13 -4.89 -6.68
C GLY A 30 1.66 -4.19 -7.94
N VAL A 31 1.58 -2.85 -7.95
CA VAL A 31 2.04 -2.04 -9.07
C VAL A 31 3.45 -1.53 -8.75
N GLU A 32 4.44 -2.15 -9.38
CA GLU A 32 5.86 -1.82 -9.19
C GLU A 32 6.29 -0.72 -10.15
N LEU A 33 7.01 0.27 -9.62
CA LEU A 33 7.69 1.32 -10.37
C LEU A 33 9.07 0.81 -10.77
N VAL A 34 9.41 0.92 -12.06
CA VAL A 34 10.68 0.45 -12.60
C VAL A 34 11.53 1.63 -13.00
N GLU A 35 12.76 1.68 -12.49
CA GLU A 35 13.79 2.62 -12.98
C GLU A 35 14.73 1.89 -13.95
N GLN A 36 15.31 2.66 -14.88
CA GLN A 36 16.38 2.17 -15.75
C GLN A 36 17.73 2.65 -15.21
N THR A 37 18.65 1.72 -15.00
CA THR A 37 20.02 2.02 -14.57
C THR A 37 20.83 2.63 -15.71
N SER A 38 21.94 3.28 -15.36
CA SER A 38 22.92 3.80 -16.33
C SER A 38 23.49 2.74 -17.28
N LYS A 39 23.40 1.45 -16.91
CA LYS A 39 23.82 0.30 -17.73
C LYS A 39 22.67 -0.29 -18.57
N GLY A 40 21.54 0.41 -18.68
CA GLY A 40 20.37 -0.03 -19.44
C GLY A 40 19.53 -1.13 -18.77
N LYS A 41 19.93 -1.64 -17.59
CA LYS A 41 19.18 -2.66 -16.85
C LYS A 41 18.01 -2.05 -16.09
N GLU A 42 16.91 -2.77 -15.99
CA GLU A 42 15.76 -2.38 -15.19
C GLU A 42 15.86 -2.91 -13.75
N LYS A 43 15.50 -2.08 -12.77
CA LYS A 43 15.39 -2.49 -11.36
C LYS A 43 14.13 -1.90 -10.71
N PRO A 44 13.59 -2.56 -9.67
CA PRO A 44 12.47 -2.03 -8.92
C PRO A 44 12.86 -0.79 -8.13
N ASN A 45 12.05 0.28 -8.22
CA ASN A 45 12.26 1.54 -7.50
C ASN A 45 11.03 1.99 -6.70
N GLY A 46 10.23 1.05 -6.24
CA GLY A 46 9.04 1.31 -5.43
C GLY A 46 7.88 0.46 -5.88
N GLU A 47 6.89 0.30 -5.01
CA GLU A 47 5.68 -0.46 -5.28
C GLU A 47 4.52 0.19 -4.54
N PHE A 48 3.36 0.25 -5.20
CA PHE A 48 2.07 0.49 -4.56
C PHE A 48 1.33 -0.84 -4.40
N ASP A 49 0.90 -1.14 -3.18
CA ASP A 49 0.19 -2.40 -2.89
C ASP A 49 -1.15 -2.47 -3.64
N GLY A 50 -1.81 -1.32 -3.82
CA GLY A 50 -3.01 -1.17 -4.62
C GLY A 50 -3.10 0.17 -5.35
N VAL A 51 -3.74 0.16 -6.52
CA VAL A 51 -4.07 1.36 -7.30
C VAL A 51 -5.54 1.29 -7.71
N ASP A 52 -6.33 2.24 -7.23
CA ASP A 52 -7.72 2.44 -7.65
C ASP A 52 -7.79 3.57 -8.68
N MET A 53 -8.02 3.22 -9.95
CA MET A 53 -8.09 4.20 -11.02
C MET A 53 -9.37 5.04 -10.98
N ASN A 54 -10.45 4.56 -10.35
CA ASN A 54 -11.71 5.30 -10.29
C ASN A 54 -11.59 6.47 -9.31
N SER A 55 -11.04 6.21 -8.13
CA SER A 55 -10.83 7.23 -7.08
C SER A 55 -9.50 7.96 -7.19
N LYS A 56 -8.66 7.59 -8.18
CA LYS A 56 -7.31 8.10 -8.40
C LYS A 56 -6.45 8.01 -7.14
N LEU A 57 -6.45 6.82 -6.53
CA LEU A 57 -5.95 6.58 -5.18
C LEU A 57 -4.90 5.45 -5.18
N PHE A 58 -3.77 5.72 -4.54
CA PHE A 58 -2.82 4.68 -4.14
C PHE A 58 -3.18 4.13 -2.76
N ILE A 59 -3.08 2.81 -2.60
CA ILE A 59 -3.36 2.13 -1.34
C ILE A 59 -2.12 1.41 -0.86
N GLU A 60 -1.80 1.60 0.42
CA GLU A 60 -0.63 1.05 1.09
C GLU A 60 -1.03 0.28 2.34
N TYR A 61 -0.76 -1.02 2.38
CA TYR A 61 -1.02 -1.88 3.51
C TYR A 61 0.20 -1.95 4.43
N LYS A 62 0.00 -1.70 5.72
CA LYS A 62 1.07 -1.58 6.70
C LYS A 62 0.83 -2.51 7.88
N ALA A 63 1.65 -3.54 7.96
CA ALA A 63 1.66 -4.44 9.11
C ALA A 63 2.45 -3.82 10.27
N THR A 64 1.89 -3.89 11.47
CA THR A 64 2.47 -3.45 12.74
C THR A 64 2.78 -4.62 13.67
N ARG A 65 2.60 -5.86 13.19
CA ARG A 65 2.75 -7.10 13.96
C ARG A 65 4.11 -7.20 14.68
N ASP A 66 5.16 -6.66 14.06
CA ASP A 66 6.51 -6.68 14.60
C ASP A 66 6.82 -5.52 15.56
N LEU A 67 5.94 -4.51 15.72
CA LEU A 67 6.18 -3.39 16.65
C LEU A 67 6.25 -3.84 18.12
N HIS A 68 5.56 -4.91 18.46
CA HIS A 68 5.53 -5.46 19.81
C HIS A 68 6.42 -6.70 19.97
N ARG A 69 7.08 -7.13 18.89
CA ARG A 69 7.94 -8.31 18.91
C ARG A 69 9.25 -7.98 19.60
N LYS A 70 9.45 -8.55 20.78
CA LYS A 70 10.73 -8.49 21.49
C LYS A 70 11.73 -9.43 20.81
N ASN A 71 12.96 -8.95 20.64
CA ASN A 71 14.06 -9.78 20.20
C ASN A 71 14.35 -10.83 21.29
N PRO A 72 14.33 -12.14 20.97
CA PRO A 72 14.55 -13.20 21.97
C PRO A 72 15.89 -13.11 22.70
N ARG A 73 16.92 -12.54 22.05
CA ARG A 73 18.27 -12.43 22.60
C ARG A 73 18.47 -11.19 23.47
N THR A 74 17.84 -10.06 23.12
CA THR A 74 18.07 -8.77 23.80
C THR A 74 16.90 -8.32 24.68
N GLY A 75 15.73 -8.95 24.56
CA GLY A 75 14.51 -8.58 25.30
C GLY A 75 13.88 -7.25 24.88
N GLN A 76 14.54 -6.48 23.99
CA GLN A 76 14.09 -5.18 23.51
C GLN A 76 13.16 -5.33 22.30
N VAL A 77 12.22 -4.40 22.15
CA VAL A 77 11.42 -4.28 20.92
C VAL A 77 12.32 -3.90 19.75
N GLN A 78 12.01 -4.41 18.56
CA GLN A 78 12.84 -4.16 17.38
C GLN A 78 12.85 -2.69 16.94
N GLN A 79 11.74 -1.98 17.14
CA GLN A 79 11.60 -0.56 16.85
C GLN A 79 10.40 0.02 17.61
N THR A 80 10.43 1.31 17.87
CA THR A 80 9.32 2.09 18.46
C THR A 80 8.26 2.43 17.39
N PRO A 81 7.03 2.80 17.80
CA PRO A 81 6.02 3.31 16.88
C PRO A 81 6.49 4.53 16.06
N ALA A 82 7.29 5.41 16.66
CA ALA A 82 7.88 6.57 16.00
C ALA A 82 8.83 6.16 14.88
N GLU A 83 9.80 5.28 15.17
CA GLU A 83 10.76 4.77 14.16
C GLU A 83 10.04 3.98 13.05
N TRP A 84 9.00 3.22 13.40
CA TRP A 84 8.19 2.52 12.41
C TRP A 84 7.43 3.50 11.51
N ALA A 85 6.77 4.52 12.06
CA ALA A 85 6.01 5.49 11.27
C ALA A 85 6.94 6.29 10.35
N GLU A 86 8.09 6.71 10.89
CA GLU A 86 9.15 7.38 10.16
C GLU A 86 9.61 6.55 8.95
N LYS A 87 9.93 5.27 9.16
CA LYS A 87 10.39 4.38 8.10
C LYS A 87 9.28 4.01 7.11
N GLN A 88 8.14 3.56 7.60
CA GLN A 88 7.10 2.89 6.80
C GLN A 88 6.13 3.86 6.16
N ILE A 89 5.84 4.98 6.84
CA ILE A 89 4.92 6.01 6.36
C ILE A 89 5.71 7.12 5.67
N ARG A 90 6.66 7.78 6.34
CA ARG A 90 7.35 8.95 5.76
C ARG A 90 8.37 8.55 4.67
N ALA A 91 9.50 7.97 5.06
CA ALA A 91 10.65 7.76 4.18
C ALA A 91 10.32 6.91 2.94
N LYS A 92 9.55 5.83 3.12
CA LYS A 92 9.09 5.00 1.98
C LYS A 92 8.15 5.76 1.03
N THR A 93 7.30 6.63 1.55
CA THR A 93 6.35 7.39 0.71
C THR A 93 7.07 8.49 -0.07
N GLU A 94 8.00 9.21 0.55
CA GLU A 94 8.84 10.19 -0.15
C GLU A 94 9.59 9.54 -1.32
N LYS A 95 10.21 8.37 -1.08
CA LYS A 95 10.86 7.59 -2.14
C LYS A 95 9.89 7.20 -3.27
N ARG A 96 8.67 6.77 -2.95
CA ARG A 96 7.68 6.40 -3.98
C ARG A 96 7.22 7.61 -4.78
N ILE A 97 7.01 8.75 -4.13
CA ILE A 97 6.64 10.00 -4.82
C ILE A 97 7.76 10.41 -5.77
N GLN A 98 9.02 10.41 -5.29
CA GLN A 98 10.18 10.70 -6.13
C GLN A 98 10.26 9.75 -7.32
N SER A 99 10.11 8.45 -7.09
CA SER A 99 10.14 7.45 -8.14
C SER A 99 9.03 7.65 -9.17
N LEU A 100 7.78 7.87 -8.72
CA LEU A 100 6.62 8.06 -9.59
C LEU A 100 6.79 9.28 -10.51
N LEU A 101 7.31 10.38 -9.96
CA LEU A 101 7.38 11.66 -10.64
C LEU A 101 8.62 11.82 -11.51
N HIS A 102 9.74 11.18 -11.13
CA HIS A 102 11.04 11.49 -11.72
C HIS A 102 11.81 10.27 -12.21
N ASP A 103 11.91 9.21 -11.41
CA ASP A 103 12.89 8.15 -11.68
C ASP A 103 12.32 6.98 -12.50
N ALA A 104 11.03 6.70 -12.37
CA ALA A 104 10.40 5.55 -13.01
C ALA A 104 10.22 5.79 -14.52
N VAL A 105 10.54 4.77 -15.31
CA VAL A 105 10.34 4.76 -16.77
C VAL A 105 9.07 4.01 -17.17
N ARG A 106 8.63 3.06 -16.36
CA ARG A 106 7.38 2.30 -16.56
C ARG A 106 6.88 1.66 -15.26
N THR A 107 5.72 1.04 -15.33
CA THR A 107 5.14 0.18 -14.31
C THR A 107 5.22 -1.30 -14.74
N ARG A 108 5.19 -2.21 -13.77
CA ARG A 108 4.95 -3.65 -14.01
C ARG A 108 4.26 -4.31 -12.82
N SER A 109 3.69 -5.48 -13.04
CA SER A 109 3.10 -6.28 -11.98
C SER A 109 4.17 -6.93 -11.10
N THR A 110 3.92 -7.02 -9.80
CA THR A 110 4.69 -7.91 -8.93
C THR A 110 4.27 -9.36 -9.07
N VAL A 111 5.08 -10.29 -8.57
CA VAL A 111 4.83 -11.75 -8.66
C VAL A 111 3.44 -12.16 -8.16
N ASN A 112 2.89 -11.40 -7.20
CA ASN A 112 1.61 -11.68 -6.57
C ASN A 112 0.53 -10.65 -6.94
N GLY A 113 0.84 -9.72 -7.85
CA GLY A 113 -0.01 -8.62 -8.27
C GLY A 113 -1.08 -9.02 -9.30
N SER A 114 -1.76 -8.03 -9.86
CA SER A 114 -2.69 -8.20 -10.98
C SER A 114 -1.94 -8.58 -12.26
N THR A 115 -2.49 -9.42 -13.13
CA THR A 115 -1.80 -9.83 -14.37
C THR A 115 -1.47 -8.66 -15.31
N GLN A 116 -2.32 -7.63 -15.29
CA GLN A 116 -2.07 -6.34 -15.94
C GLN A 116 -2.05 -5.25 -14.88
N VAL A 117 -1.33 -4.16 -15.16
CA VAL A 117 -1.26 -2.97 -14.29
C VAL A 117 -1.36 -1.71 -15.16
N PRO A 118 -1.84 -0.57 -14.61
CA PRO A 118 -1.88 0.68 -15.35
C PRO A 118 -0.47 1.12 -15.71
N THR A 119 -0.33 1.80 -16.84
CA THR A 119 0.93 2.42 -17.28
C THR A 119 1.33 3.55 -16.34
N LEU A 120 2.62 3.90 -16.35
CA LEU A 120 3.12 5.03 -15.57
C LEU A 120 2.41 6.34 -15.93
N ALA A 121 2.12 6.57 -17.22
CA ALA A 121 1.42 7.76 -17.68
C ALA A 121 0.01 7.90 -17.07
N GLU A 122 -0.71 6.78 -16.95
CA GLU A 122 -2.07 6.77 -16.38
C GLU A 122 -2.10 7.11 -14.89
N ILE A 123 -1.06 6.77 -14.13
CA ILE A 123 -1.02 6.96 -12.66
C ILE A 123 -0.17 8.15 -12.22
N ARG A 124 0.71 8.69 -13.07
CA ARG A 124 1.65 9.77 -12.71
C ARG A 124 0.95 11.03 -12.21
N GLY A 125 -0.29 11.27 -12.61
CA GLY A 125 -1.11 12.40 -12.17
C GLY A 125 -1.81 12.21 -10.82
N PHE A 126 -1.79 11.01 -10.22
CA PHE A 126 -2.49 10.77 -8.97
C PHE A 126 -1.76 11.42 -7.80
N ARG A 127 -2.52 11.95 -6.84
CA ARG A 127 -1.99 12.70 -5.69
C ARG A 127 -2.58 12.25 -4.35
N ARG A 128 -3.26 11.11 -4.32
CA ARG A 128 -3.91 10.57 -3.12
C ARG A 128 -3.26 9.26 -2.71
N ILE A 129 -2.90 9.13 -1.43
CA ILE A 129 -2.40 7.90 -0.83
C ILE A 129 -3.21 7.61 0.43
N GLN A 130 -3.75 6.39 0.54
CA GLN A 130 -4.40 5.90 1.74
C GLN A 130 -3.58 4.77 2.37
N PHE A 131 -3.16 4.98 3.62
CA PHE A 131 -2.51 3.96 4.42
C PHE A 131 -3.56 3.12 5.16
N ARG A 132 -3.41 1.81 5.11
CA ARG A 132 -4.28 0.84 5.80
C ARG A 132 -3.43 0.01 6.74
N ILE A 133 -3.60 0.23 8.03
CA ILE A 133 -2.72 -0.25 9.09
C ILE A 133 -3.48 -1.27 9.96
N ASP A 134 -2.92 -2.46 10.24
CA ASP A 134 -3.58 -3.45 11.12
C ASP A 134 -3.54 -3.06 12.61
N GLY A 135 -2.50 -2.37 13.04
CA GLY A 135 -2.39 -1.85 14.40
C GLY A 135 -3.32 -0.66 14.66
N ASP A 136 -3.78 -0.54 15.90
CA ASP A 136 -4.55 0.59 16.39
C ASP A 136 -4.24 0.88 17.86
N THR A 137 -3.15 1.60 18.12
CA THR A 137 -2.79 2.04 19.48
C THR A 137 -2.62 3.56 19.52
N PRO A 138 -2.83 4.23 20.68
CA PRO A 138 -2.64 5.67 20.78
C PRO A 138 -1.24 6.13 20.37
N ALA A 139 -0.19 5.42 20.80
CA ALA A 139 1.19 5.76 20.44
C ALA A 139 1.44 5.65 18.93
N LEU A 140 0.87 4.63 18.28
CA LEU A 140 0.95 4.47 16.83
C LEU A 140 0.20 5.58 16.09
N ARG A 141 -1.02 5.93 16.53
CA ARG A 141 -1.80 7.02 15.93
C ARG A 141 -1.04 8.35 15.98
N THR A 142 -0.44 8.67 17.13
CA THR A 142 0.37 9.89 17.30
C THR A 142 1.58 9.88 16.37
N ALA A 143 2.33 8.77 16.33
CA ALA A 143 3.52 8.65 15.47
C ALA A 143 3.17 8.77 13.98
N VAL A 144 2.08 8.12 13.53
CA VAL A 144 1.61 8.21 12.15
C VAL A 144 1.14 9.64 11.84
N ALA A 145 0.40 10.29 12.73
CA ALA A 145 -0.03 11.68 12.52
C ALA A 145 1.16 12.63 12.33
N GLN A 146 2.23 12.47 13.11
CA GLN A 146 3.47 13.24 12.94
C GLN A 146 4.11 12.99 11.56
N ALA A 147 4.28 11.73 11.16
CA ALA A 147 4.82 11.38 9.85
C ALA A 147 3.99 11.96 8.69
N LEU A 148 2.65 11.90 8.81
CA LEU A 148 1.74 12.48 7.82
C LEU A 148 1.83 14.00 7.76
N ASN A 149 2.03 14.68 8.89
CA ASN A 149 2.21 16.13 8.90
C ASN A 149 3.48 16.55 8.16
N THR A 150 4.60 15.82 8.35
CA THR A 150 5.82 16.05 7.58
C THR A 150 5.61 15.80 6.09
N LEU A 151 4.93 14.72 5.70
CA LEU A 151 4.60 14.46 4.30
C LEU A 151 3.76 15.59 3.68
N ARG A 152 2.75 16.09 4.40
CA ARG A 152 1.92 17.22 3.93
C ARG A 152 2.72 18.51 3.76
N ALA A 153 3.65 18.77 4.66
CA ALA A 153 4.53 19.94 4.57
C ALA A 153 5.49 19.84 3.36
N ASN A 154 6.03 18.66 3.08
CA ASN A 154 7.02 18.43 2.02
C ASN A 154 6.39 18.24 0.62
N HIS A 155 5.12 17.85 0.56
CA HIS A 155 4.44 17.51 -0.70
C HIS A 155 3.10 18.26 -0.81
N SER A 156 3.18 19.58 -1.01
CA SER A 156 1.99 20.40 -1.26
C SER A 156 1.21 19.86 -2.48
N GLY A 157 -0.11 19.75 -2.34
CA GLY A 157 -1.00 19.17 -3.35
C GLY A 157 -1.18 17.65 -3.27
N TRP A 158 -0.48 16.96 -2.37
CA TRP A 158 -0.76 15.55 -2.05
C TRP A 158 -1.75 15.42 -0.88
N MET A 159 -2.62 14.41 -0.97
CA MET A 159 -3.56 14.04 0.07
C MET A 159 -3.15 12.69 0.67
N PHE A 160 -3.00 12.66 1.99
CA PHE A 160 -2.66 11.46 2.74
C PHE A 160 -3.75 11.11 3.74
N GLU A 161 -4.33 9.93 3.58
CA GLU A 161 -5.40 9.37 4.40
C GLU A 161 -4.88 8.14 5.17
N VAL A 162 -5.50 7.81 6.30
CA VAL A 162 -5.15 6.62 7.08
C VAL A 162 -6.38 5.93 7.64
N ARG A 163 -6.37 4.60 7.62
CA ARG A 163 -7.30 3.71 8.30
C ARG A 163 -6.52 2.77 9.22
N PHE A 164 -6.88 2.73 10.50
CA PHE A 164 -6.30 1.84 11.50
C PHE A 164 -7.21 0.63 11.74
N GLY A 165 -6.66 -0.43 12.35
CA GLY A 165 -7.42 -1.62 12.74
C GLY A 165 -7.92 -2.46 11.55
N VAL A 166 -7.30 -2.35 10.37
CA VAL A 166 -7.77 -3.12 9.20
C VAL A 166 -7.30 -4.58 9.25
N ASN A 167 -8.11 -5.49 8.73
CA ASN A 167 -7.69 -6.89 8.58
C ASN A 167 -6.87 -7.09 7.29
N LEU A 168 -5.54 -7.13 7.43
CA LEU A 168 -4.60 -7.36 6.33
C LEU A 168 -4.58 -8.79 5.79
N LEU A 169 -5.29 -9.74 6.42
CA LEU A 169 -5.44 -11.07 5.83
C LEU A 169 -6.35 -11.01 4.61
N LEU A 170 -7.33 -10.09 4.60
CA LEU A 170 -8.16 -9.88 3.44
C LEU A 170 -7.32 -9.35 2.27
N PRO A 171 -7.60 -9.78 1.03
CA PRO A 171 -6.92 -9.22 -0.12
C PRO A 171 -7.14 -7.70 -0.17
N PRO A 172 -6.23 -6.95 -0.81
CA PRO A 172 -6.47 -5.55 -1.08
C PRO A 172 -7.81 -5.34 -1.81
N LEU A 173 -8.72 -4.60 -1.20
CA LEU A 173 -10.03 -4.26 -1.78
C LEU A 173 -10.26 -2.75 -1.70
N PRO A 174 -10.80 -2.09 -2.74
CA PRO A 174 -11.14 -0.68 -2.64
C PRO A 174 -12.25 -0.45 -1.61
N ASP A 175 -12.34 0.77 -1.04
CA ASP A 175 -13.26 1.07 0.06
C ASP A 175 -14.72 0.76 -0.29
N TRP A 176 -15.14 1.06 -1.52
CA TRP A 176 -16.48 0.78 -2.05
C TRP A 176 -16.81 -0.71 -2.12
N ALA A 177 -15.81 -1.59 -2.16
CA ALA A 177 -16.03 -3.04 -2.12
C ALA A 177 -16.13 -3.59 -0.69
N THR A 178 -15.84 -2.78 0.33
CA THR A 178 -15.83 -3.18 1.75
C THR A 178 -16.86 -2.45 2.61
N ALA A 179 -17.30 -1.26 2.18
CA ALA A 179 -18.41 -0.54 2.78
C ALA A 179 -19.72 -1.16 2.24
N GLY A 180 -20.30 -2.09 3.01
CA GLY A 180 -21.56 -2.71 2.67
C GLY A 180 -22.69 -1.70 2.51
N HIS A 181 -23.54 -1.94 1.51
CA HIS A 181 -24.98 -1.83 1.67
C HIS A 181 -25.49 -3.10 2.33
#